data_AF-A0A4Q3N7W0-F1
#
_entry.id   AF-A0A4Q3N7W0-F1
#
_cell.length_a   1.000
_cell.length_b   1.000
_cell.length_c   1.000
_cell.angle_alpha   90.00
_cell.angle_beta   90.00
_cell.angle_gamma   90.00
#
_symmetry.space_group_name_H-M   'P 1'
#
loop_
_entity.id
_entity.type
_entity.pdbx_description
1 polymer ?
#
loop_
_entity_poly.entity_id
_entity_poly.type
_entity_poly.pdbx_seq_one_letter_code
_entity_poly.pdbx_strand_id
1 'polypeptide(L)'
;MSPLWRCCRACVLVLAAGAAHGQGAGVADLVPAAGAAPPAAWRLVGLPESKKIPPTRFDIAEVDGERVLRVRTNGSYANLVHAWQGPVSQLQWRWRLEQALPGADLRSKQGDDVALKVCLLFDMPLSAVPLGERAGLALARAISGEPLPAATLCYVWDTRLQPDTLIPN
;
A
#
# COMPACT_ATOMS: atom_id res chain seq x y z
N MET A 1 63.00 -28.05 34.42
CA MET A 1 63.19 -27.77 32.99
C MET A 1 61.89 -28.10 32.26
N SER A 2 61.11 -27.09 31.94
CA SER A 2 59.82 -27.18 31.24
C SER A 2 60.07 -27.33 29.72
N PRO A 3 59.11 -27.90 28.97
CA PRO A 3 58.61 -27.13 27.83
C PRO A 3 57.08 -27.01 27.83
N LEU A 4 56.69 -25.75 27.71
CA LEU A 4 55.37 -25.18 27.51
C LEU A 4 54.68 -25.80 26.28
N TRP A 5 53.51 -26.44 26.48
CA TRP A 5 52.58 -26.69 25.37
C TRP A 5 51.90 -25.37 25.00
N ARG A 6 52.21 -24.85 23.81
CA ARG A 6 51.56 -23.67 23.24
C ARG A 6 50.26 -24.09 22.57
N CYS A 7 49.17 -23.49 23.02
CA CYS A 7 47.87 -23.44 22.34
C CYS A 7 48.02 -22.87 20.91
N CYS A 8 47.52 -23.61 19.92
CA CYS A 8 47.05 -23.02 18.66
C CYS A 8 45.56 -23.35 18.50
N ARG A 9 44.69 -22.57 19.14
CA ARG A 9 43.28 -22.48 18.74
C ARG A 9 43.24 -21.63 17.47
N ALA A 10 43.13 -22.28 16.32
CA ALA A 10 42.78 -21.60 15.08
C ALA A 10 41.30 -21.19 15.18
N CYS A 11 41.02 -19.92 15.47
CA CYS A 11 39.71 -19.32 15.22
C CYS A 11 39.55 -19.17 13.71
N VAL A 12 38.83 -20.10 13.08
CA VAL A 12 38.37 -19.91 11.70
C VAL A 12 37.24 -18.87 11.75
N LEU A 13 37.57 -17.63 11.39
CA LEU A 13 36.58 -16.61 11.12
C LEU A 13 35.95 -16.94 9.77
N VAL A 14 34.77 -17.57 9.78
CA VAL A 14 33.95 -17.68 8.58
C VAL A 14 33.40 -16.28 8.30
N LEU A 15 34.08 -15.55 7.43
CA LEU A 15 33.50 -14.40 6.75
C LEU A 15 32.42 -14.95 5.83
N ALA A 16 31.19 -15.04 6.34
CA ALA A 16 30.02 -15.12 5.49
C ALA A 16 30.01 -13.83 4.68
N ALA A 17 30.49 -13.89 3.44
CA ALA A 17 30.22 -12.87 2.45
C ALA A 17 28.70 -12.84 2.29
N GLY A 18 28.04 -11.96 3.06
CA GLY A 18 26.67 -11.59 2.80
C GLY A 18 26.64 -11.12 1.35
N ALA A 19 25.99 -11.90 0.50
CA ALA A 19 25.58 -11.41 -0.80
C ALA A 19 24.70 -10.19 -0.52
N ALA A 20 25.31 -9.01 -0.63
CA ALA A 20 24.60 -7.76 -0.73
C ALA A 20 23.75 -7.89 -1.99
N HIS A 21 22.52 -8.38 -1.83
CA HIS A 21 21.50 -8.20 -2.84
C HIS A 21 21.39 -6.70 -3.01
N GLY A 22 21.77 -6.22 -4.19
CA GLY A 22 21.62 -4.83 -4.56
C GLY A 22 20.17 -4.44 -4.30
N GLN A 23 19.97 -3.57 -3.32
CA GLN A 23 18.70 -2.88 -3.12
C GLN A 23 18.55 -1.92 -4.30
N GLY A 24 17.99 -2.40 -5.41
CA GLY A 24 17.22 -1.52 -6.27
C GLY A 24 16.10 -1.00 -5.37
N ALA A 25 16.15 0.28 -4.99
CA ALA A 25 15.28 0.86 -3.99
C ALA A 25 13.82 0.65 -4.41
N GLY A 26 13.13 -0.38 -3.91
CA GLY A 26 11.75 -0.69 -4.27
C GLY A 26 10.76 0.26 -3.61
N VAL A 27 9.46 -0.02 -3.76
CA VAL A 27 8.42 0.66 -2.98
C VAL A 27 8.73 0.45 -1.49
N ALA A 28 8.74 1.52 -0.69
CA ALA A 28 9.05 1.42 0.72
C ALA A 28 8.03 0.54 1.44
N ASP A 29 8.50 -0.31 2.37
CA ASP A 29 7.62 -1.18 3.16
C ASP A 29 6.50 -0.38 3.83
N LEU A 30 5.29 -0.93 3.81
CA LEU A 30 4.12 -0.27 4.39
C LEU A 30 4.17 -0.25 5.94
N VAL A 31 4.86 -1.23 6.53
CA VAL A 31 4.99 -1.40 7.98
C VAL A 31 6.48 -1.32 8.35
N PRO A 32 6.92 -0.25 9.03
CA PRO A 32 8.31 -0.09 9.43
C PRO A 32 8.63 -0.97 10.64
N ALA A 33 9.92 -1.34 10.77
CA ALA A 33 10.43 -2.12 11.90
C ALA A 33 10.26 -1.41 13.25
N ALA A 34 10.19 -0.07 13.26
CA ALA A 34 10.02 0.75 14.46
C ALA A 34 9.16 1.99 14.18
N GLY A 35 8.60 2.59 15.23
CA GLY A 35 7.81 3.82 15.15
C GLY A 35 6.30 3.59 14.91
N ALA A 36 5.45 4.46 15.47
CA ALA A 36 4.00 4.26 15.49
C ALA A 36 3.27 4.76 14.22
N ALA A 37 4.00 5.32 13.24
CA ALA A 37 3.45 5.90 12.03
C ALA A 37 3.98 5.18 10.78
N PRO A 38 3.22 5.18 9.67
CA PRO A 38 3.74 4.72 8.38
C PRO A 38 4.99 5.51 7.97
N PRO A 39 5.87 4.95 7.12
CA PRO A 39 7.05 5.67 6.66
C PRO A 39 6.68 6.94 5.89
N ALA A 40 7.53 7.96 5.95
CA ALA A 40 7.26 9.27 5.34
C ALA A 40 7.05 9.23 3.81
N ALA A 41 7.54 8.18 3.14
CA ALA A 41 7.28 7.94 1.71
C ALA A 41 5.80 7.65 1.40
N TRP A 42 5.04 7.23 2.40
CA TRP A 42 3.59 7.01 2.34
C TRP A 42 2.86 8.27 2.83
N ARG A 43 2.21 8.97 1.90
CA ARG A 43 1.51 10.23 2.15
C ARG A 43 0.02 10.01 2.33
N LEU A 44 -0.55 10.67 3.34
CA LEU A 44 -2.00 10.72 3.52
C LEU A 44 -2.62 11.65 2.48
N VAL A 45 -3.58 11.15 1.70
CA VAL A 45 -4.29 11.90 0.66
C VAL A 45 -5.79 11.81 0.92
N GLY A 46 -6.39 12.93 1.31
CA GLY A 46 -7.82 13.05 1.60
C GLY A 46 -8.64 13.53 0.42
N LEU A 47 -9.91 13.82 0.68
CA LEU A 47 -10.75 14.61 -0.21
C LEU A 47 -10.38 16.10 -0.10
N PRO A 48 -10.78 16.94 -1.08
CA PRO A 48 -10.65 18.38 -0.94
C PRO A 48 -11.29 18.87 0.37
N GLU A 49 -10.62 19.81 1.05
CA GLU A 49 -11.04 20.36 2.35
C GLU A 49 -12.49 20.88 2.36
N SER A 50 -12.99 21.33 1.21
CA SER A 50 -14.38 21.79 1.04
C SER A 50 -15.43 20.70 1.34
N LYS A 51 -15.07 19.41 1.30
CA LYS A 51 -15.97 18.29 1.59
C LYS A 51 -16.20 18.06 3.09
N LYS A 52 -15.37 18.64 3.97
CA LYS A 52 -15.50 18.53 5.44
C LYS A 52 -15.63 17.08 5.96
N ILE A 53 -15.02 16.11 5.29
CA ILE A 53 -14.96 14.72 5.74
C ILE A 53 -13.64 14.51 6.50
N PRO A 54 -13.65 13.97 7.73
CA PRO A 54 -12.42 13.72 8.46
C PRO A 54 -11.53 12.68 7.75
N PRO A 55 -10.20 12.76 7.87
CA PRO A 55 -9.33 11.78 7.25
C PRO A 55 -9.38 10.42 7.95
N THR A 56 -9.25 9.35 7.17
CA THR A 56 -9.02 7.99 7.70
C THR A 56 -7.73 7.97 8.51
N ARG A 57 -7.72 7.25 9.65
CA ARG A 57 -6.55 7.16 10.52
C ARG A 57 -5.72 5.94 10.18
N PHE A 58 -4.42 6.14 10.06
CA PHE A 58 -3.41 5.12 9.80
C PHE A 58 -2.34 5.18 10.89
N ASP A 59 -2.08 4.05 11.54
CA ASP A 59 -1.02 3.91 12.55
C ASP A 59 -0.45 2.50 12.53
N ILE A 60 0.77 2.38 13.03
CA ILE A 60 1.41 1.08 13.24
C ILE A 60 1.03 0.57 14.62
N ALA A 61 0.44 -0.61 14.65
CA ALA A 61 -0.04 -1.26 15.87
C ALA A 61 0.45 -2.71 15.94
N GLU A 62 0.37 -3.30 17.14
CA GLU A 62 0.50 -4.73 17.31
C GLU A 62 -0.89 -5.36 17.40
N VAL A 63 -1.08 -6.43 16.64
CA VAL A 63 -2.31 -7.21 16.57
C VAL A 63 -1.90 -8.68 16.52
N ASP A 64 -2.34 -9.47 17.49
CA ASP A 64 -2.02 -10.91 17.61
C ASP A 64 -0.50 -11.21 17.55
N GLY A 65 0.30 -10.32 18.13
CA GLY A 65 1.77 -10.42 18.14
C GLY A 65 2.45 -10.00 16.84
N GLU A 66 1.71 -9.53 15.84
CA GLU A 66 2.25 -9.02 14.58
C GLU A 66 2.15 -7.50 14.50
N ARG A 67 3.21 -6.87 13.98
CA ARG A 67 3.21 -5.44 13.68
C ARG A 67 2.50 -5.19 12.35
N VAL A 68 1.49 -4.33 12.35
CA VAL A 68 0.61 -4.10 11.19
C VAL A 68 0.36 -2.62 10.96
N LEU A 69 0.03 -2.27 9.70
CA LEU A 69 -0.66 -1.01 9.42
C LEU A 69 -2.12 -1.19 9.80
N ARG A 70 -2.58 -0.47 10.82
CA ARG A 70 -3.97 -0.44 11.24
C ARG A 70 -4.67 0.74 10.56
N VAL A 71 -5.78 0.43 9.90
CA VAL A 71 -6.66 1.41 9.25
C VAL A 71 -7.93 1.55 10.10
N ARG A 72 -8.25 2.78 10.54
CA ARG A 72 -9.49 3.07 11.28
C ARG A 72 -10.32 4.10 10.56
N THR A 73 -11.55 3.72 10.24
CA THR A 73 -12.54 4.53 9.55
C THR A 73 -13.71 4.85 10.47
N ASN A 74 -14.16 6.11 10.48
CA ASN A 74 -15.41 6.51 11.13
C ASN A 74 -15.96 7.75 10.42
N GLY A 75 -16.89 7.54 9.47
CA GLY A 75 -17.40 8.60 8.61
C GLY A 75 -16.27 9.39 7.94
N SER A 76 -15.19 8.71 7.57
CA SER A 76 -13.91 9.31 7.20
C SER A 76 -13.43 8.82 5.84
N TYR A 77 -12.56 9.60 5.19
CA TYR A 77 -11.95 9.23 3.93
C TYR A 77 -10.50 9.72 3.85
N ALA A 78 -9.57 8.80 3.57
CA ALA A 78 -8.24 9.12 3.06
C ALA A 78 -7.59 7.86 2.48
N ASN A 79 -6.73 8.06 1.50
CA ASN A 79 -5.80 7.06 0.99
C ASN A 79 -4.42 7.26 1.64
N LEU A 80 -3.66 6.18 1.75
CA LEU A 80 -2.23 6.23 2.06
C LEU A 80 -1.47 5.87 0.78
N VAL A 81 -0.74 6.82 0.22
CA VAL A 81 -0.23 6.79 -1.16
C VAL A 81 1.29 6.85 -1.18
N HIS A 82 1.93 5.94 -1.91
CA HIS A 82 3.35 5.98 -2.21
C HIS A 82 3.54 6.24 -3.71
N ALA A 83 4.21 7.34 -4.06
CA ALA A 83 4.56 7.61 -5.45
C ALA A 83 5.76 6.73 -5.85
N TRP A 84 5.72 6.16 -7.05
CA TRP A 84 6.77 5.28 -7.53
C TRP A 84 7.02 5.50 -9.02
N GLN A 85 8.29 5.52 -9.41
CA GLN A 85 8.72 5.53 -10.80
C GLN A 85 9.84 4.50 -10.97
N GLY A 86 9.62 3.55 -11.87
CA GLY A 86 10.55 2.46 -12.12
C GLY A 86 9.84 1.13 -12.30
N PRO A 87 10.57 0.06 -12.64
CA PRO A 87 9.98 -1.25 -12.78
C PRO A 87 9.48 -1.77 -11.42
N VAL A 88 8.29 -2.37 -11.41
CA VAL A 88 7.79 -3.19 -10.31
C VAL A 88 7.49 -4.56 -10.89
N SER A 89 8.18 -5.60 -10.39
CA SER A 89 7.95 -6.98 -10.85
C SER A 89 6.88 -7.68 -10.02
N GLN A 90 6.86 -7.46 -8.71
CA GLN A 90 5.95 -8.15 -7.81
C GLN A 90 5.63 -7.29 -6.59
N LEU A 91 4.37 -7.32 -6.16
CA LEU A 91 3.91 -6.80 -4.88
C LEU A 91 3.27 -7.95 -4.12
N GLN A 92 3.49 -7.96 -2.81
CA GLN A 92 2.90 -8.93 -1.90
C GLN A 92 2.37 -8.21 -0.67
N TRP A 93 1.17 -8.58 -0.25
CA TRP A 93 0.57 -8.10 0.97
C TRP A 93 -0.35 -9.16 1.54
N ARG A 94 -0.67 -8.99 2.82
CA ARG A 94 -1.78 -9.68 3.47
C ARG A 94 -2.60 -8.62 4.18
N TRP A 95 -3.88 -8.89 4.31
CA TRP A 95 -4.80 -7.99 4.99
C TRP A 95 -5.80 -8.80 5.81
N ARG A 96 -6.47 -8.11 6.72
CA ARG A 96 -7.60 -8.62 7.47
C ARG A 96 -8.63 -7.51 7.59
N LEU A 97 -9.90 -7.88 7.52
CA LEU A 97 -11.00 -6.96 7.76
C LEU A 97 -11.72 -7.37 9.05
N GLU A 98 -11.77 -6.45 10.02
CA GLU A 98 -12.50 -6.67 11.28
C GLU A 98 -14.01 -6.53 11.11
N GLN A 99 -14.44 -5.53 10.34
CA GLN A 99 -15.85 -5.22 10.13
C GLN A 99 -16.11 -4.97 8.64
N ALA A 100 -17.00 -5.76 8.06
CA ALA A 100 -17.48 -5.54 6.70
C ALA A 100 -18.34 -4.29 6.59
N LEU A 101 -18.34 -3.65 5.42
CA LEU A 101 -19.24 -2.55 5.11
C LEU A 101 -20.67 -3.11 4.89
N PRO A 102 -21.65 -2.75 5.75
CA PRO A 102 -23.00 -3.25 5.58
C PRO A 102 -23.61 -2.76 4.28
N GLY A 103 -24.28 -3.65 3.55
CA GLY A 103 -24.95 -3.30 2.30
C GLY A 103 -24.04 -3.15 1.07
N ALA A 104 -22.72 -3.33 1.21
CA ALA A 104 -21.80 -3.32 0.07
C ALA A 104 -22.22 -4.34 -0.99
N ASP A 105 -22.26 -3.89 -2.24
CA ASP A 105 -22.62 -4.61 -3.45
C ASP A 105 -21.96 -3.94 -4.65
N LEU A 106 -20.78 -4.45 -5.04
CA LEU A 106 -19.96 -3.91 -6.12
C LEU A 106 -20.62 -3.98 -7.50
N ARG A 107 -21.74 -4.70 -7.65
CA ARG A 107 -22.50 -4.75 -8.90
C ARG A 107 -23.57 -3.66 -8.98
N SER A 108 -23.72 -2.84 -7.94
CA SER A 108 -24.73 -1.79 -7.86
C SER A 108 -24.10 -0.43 -7.53
N LYS A 109 -24.53 0.63 -8.22
CA LYS A 109 -24.02 2.00 -7.98
C LYS A 109 -24.28 2.56 -6.58
N GLN A 110 -25.27 2.01 -5.85
CA GLN A 110 -25.58 2.49 -4.49
C GLN A 110 -24.76 1.76 -3.43
N GLY A 111 -24.13 0.63 -3.79
CA GLY A 111 -23.38 -0.23 -2.88
C GLY A 111 -21.93 -0.46 -3.34
N ASP A 112 -21.43 0.31 -4.31
CA ASP A 112 -20.09 0.12 -4.88
C ASP A 112 -18.94 0.61 -3.98
N ASP A 113 -19.26 1.06 -2.77
CA ASP A 113 -18.27 1.40 -1.75
C ASP A 113 -17.66 0.15 -1.10
N VAL A 114 -16.42 0.29 -0.63
CA VAL A 114 -15.60 -0.81 -0.10
C VAL A 114 -14.99 -0.47 1.24
N ALA A 115 -15.02 -1.43 2.17
CA ALA A 115 -14.44 -1.26 3.50
C ALA A 115 -12.91 -1.06 3.47
N LEU A 116 -12.23 -1.72 2.52
CA LEU A 116 -10.79 -1.67 2.35
C LEU A 116 -10.43 -1.99 0.89
N LYS A 117 -9.42 -1.28 0.36
CA LYS A 117 -8.84 -1.56 -0.95
C LYS A 117 -7.34 -1.28 -1.00
N VAL A 118 -6.64 -2.05 -1.83
CA VAL A 118 -5.27 -1.77 -2.28
C VAL A 118 -5.33 -1.46 -3.76
N CYS A 119 -4.92 -0.27 -4.16
CA CYS A 119 -4.99 0.16 -5.56
C CYS A 119 -3.60 0.45 -6.12
N LEU A 120 -3.37 -0.03 -7.34
CA LEU A 120 -2.21 0.29 -8.17
C LEU A 120 -2.68 1.24 -9.26
N LEU A 121 -2.03 2.39 -9.36
CA LEU A 121 -2.38 3.42 -10.32
C LEU A 121 -1.27 3.52 -11.36
N PHE A 122 -1.64 3.46 -12.63
CA PHE A 122 -0.73 3.38 -13.76
C PHE A 122 -0.93 4.57 -14.68
N ASP A 123 0.18 5.11 -15.15
CA ASP A 123 0.15 6.02 -16.29
C ASP A 123 -0.15 5.23 -17.56
N MET A 124 -1.09 5.75 -18.33
CA MET A 124 -1.42 5.26 -19.66
C MET A 124 -1.53 6.47 -20.59
N PRO A 125 -1.16 6.35 -21.88
CA PRO A 125 -1.34 7.43 -22.83
C PRO A 125 -2.79 7.92 -22.82
N LEU A 126 -3.00 9.22 -22.64
CA LEU A 126 -4.36 9.78 -22.61
C LEU A 126 -5.12 9.50 -23.91
N SER A 127 -4.44 9.27 -25.03
CA SER A 127 -5.06 8.82 -26.29
C SER A 127 -5.90 7.54 -26.12
N ALA A 128 -5.55 6.66 -25.18
CA ALA A 128 -6.28 5.43 -24.85
C ALA A 128 -7.51 5.65 -23.96
N VAL A 129 -7.66 6.84 -23.34
CA VAL A 129 -8.81 7.18 -22.50
C VAL A 129 -9.91 7.82 -23.36
N PRO A 130 -11.19 7.41 -23.27
CA PRO A 130 -12.29 8.06 -24.01
C PRO A 130 -12.37 9.59 -23.80
N LEU A 131 -12.80 10.34 -24.83
CA LEU A 131 -12.80 11.82 -24.81
C LEU A 131 -13.50 12.43 -23.58
N GLY A 132 -14.69 11.93 -23.22
CA GLY A 132 -15.44 12.44 -22.07
C GLY A 132 -14.73 12.19 -20.74
N GLU A 133 -14.15 11.01 -20.58
CA GLU A 133 -13.39 10.63 -19.38
C GLU A 133 -12.10 11.44 -19.24
N ARG A 134 -11.45 11.81 -20.35
CA ARG A 134 -10.28 12.70 -20.33
C ARG A 134 -10.59 14.06 -19.68
N ALA A 135 -11.75 14.65 -20.02
CA ALA A 135 -12.17 15.92 -19.44
C ALA A 135 -12.48 15.79 -17.94
N GLY A 136 -13.16 14.71 -17.55
CA GLY A 136 -13.42 14.39 -16.15
C GLY A 136 -12.13 14.18 -15.35
N LEU A 137 -11.17 13.45 -15.89
CA LEU A 137 -9.85 13.22 -15.29
C LEU A 137 -9.06 14.52 -15.12
N ALA A 138 -9.06 15.39 -16.13
CA ALA A 138 -8.41 16.70 -16.05
C ALA A 138 -9.01 17.56 -14.93
N LEU A 139 -10.34 17.59 -14.81
CA LEU A 139 -11.03 18.28 -13.72
C LEU A 139 -10.72 17.66 -12.35
N ALA A 140 -10.71 16.33 -12.25
CA ALA A 140 -10.39 15.62 -11.02
C ALA A 140 -8.97 15.94 -10.52
N ARG A 141 -7.98 15.98 -11.42
CA ARG A 141 -6.60 16.41 -11.11
C ARG A 141 -6.57 17.86 -10.63
N ALA A 142 -7.28 18.76 -11.29
CA ALA A 142 -7.32 20.17 -10.92
C ALA A 142 -7.97 20.39 -9.53
N ILE A 143 -9.06 19.70 -9.23
CA ILE A 143 -9.78 19.84 -7.95
C ILE A 143 -9.02 19.17 -6.79
N SER A 144 -8.44 18.00 -7.02
CA SER A 144 -7.72 17.25 -5.97
C SER A 144 -6.31 17.76 -5.72
N GLY A 145 -5.67 18.36 -6.74
CA GLY A 145 -4.23 18.66 -6.71
C GLY A 145 -3.34 17.42 -6.80
N GLU A 146 -3.91 16.23 -7.01
CA GLU A 146 -3.19 14.97 -7.08
C GLU A 146 -2.89 14.57 -8.52
N PRO A 147 -1.71 13.97 -8.79
CA PRO A 147 -1.41 13.37 -10.08
C PRO A 147 -2.17 12.05 -10.22
N LEU A 148 -3.47 12.13 -10.53
CA LEU A 148 -4.34 10.96 -10.71
C LEU A 148 -3.97 10.23 -12.01
N PRO A 149 -3.39 9.02 -11.98
CA PRO A 149 -3.05 8.28 -13.19
C PRO A 149 -4.29 7.80 -13.93
N ALA A 150 -4.14 7.50 -15.21
CA ALA A 150 -5.27 7.25 -16.12
C ALA A 150 -5.82 5.82 -16.06
N ALA A 151 -5.14 4.89 -15.40
CA ALA A 151 -5.59 3.53 -15.21
C ALA A 151 -5.38 3.11 -13.74
N THR A 152 -6.30 2.30 -13.21
CA THR A 152 -6.21 1.80 -11.83
C THR A 152 -6.62 0.34 -11.78
N LEU A 153 -5.88 -0.46 -11.01
CA LEU A 153 -6.25 -1.80 -10.59
C LEU A 153 -6.45 -1.80 -9.08
N CYS A 154 -7.65 -2.08 -8.60
CA CYS A 154 -7.92 -2.19 -7.16
C CYS A 154 -8.24 -3.64 -6.78
N TYR A 155 -7.55 -4.11 -5.75
CA TYR A 155 -7.92 -5.30 -4.99
C TYR A 155 -8.81 -4.85 -3.86
N VAL A 156 -10.00 -5.42 -3.76
CA VAL A 156 -11.03 -5.03 -2.79
C VAL A 156 -11.49 -6.23 -1.98
N TRP A 157 -11.91 -5.98 -0.74
CA TRP A 157 -12.61 -6.98 0.04
C TRP A 157 -14.10 -6.95 -0.29
N ASP A 158 -14.68 -8.10 -0.60
CA ASP A 158 -16.11 -8.26 -0.83
C ASP A 158 -16.62 -9.52 -0.13
N THR A 159 -17.88 -9.50 0.34
CA THR A 159 -18.50 -10.60 1.08
C THR A 159 -19.48 -11.44 0.24
N ARG A 160 -19.77 -11.03 -0.99
CA ARG A 160 -20.76 -11.65 -1.89
C ARG A 160 -20.13 -12.33 -3.09
N LEU A 161 -19.00 -11.82 -3.56
CA LEU A 161 -18.28 -12.30 -4.74
C LEU A 161 -17.31 -13.41 -4.36
N GLN A 162 -17.02 -14.25 -5.34
CA GLN A 162 -15.95 -15.23 -5.19
C GLN A 162 -14.59 -14.52 -5.25
N PRO A 163 -13.56 -15.02 -4.54
CA PRO A 163 -12.19 -14.57 -4.75
C PRO A 163 -11.81 -14.56 -6.23
N ASP A 164 -10.93 -13.64 -6.62
CA ASP A 164 -10.43 -13.46 -7.99
C ASP A 164 -11.48 -13.05 -9.04
N THR A 165 -12.68 -12.65 -8.62
CA THR A 165 -13.66 -12.02 -9.52
C THR A 165 -13.13 -10.68 -10.04
N LEU A 166 -13.09 -10.51 -11.36
CA LEU A 166 -12.75 -9.24 -12.01
C LEU A 166 -14.02 -8.44 -12.36
N ILE A 167 -14.10 -7.20 -11.90
CA ILE A 167 -15.18 -6.26 -12.24
C ILE A 167 -14.57 -5.08 -13.04
N PRO A 168 -15.05 -4.79 -14.25
CA PRO A 168 -14.67 -3.57 -14.95
C PRO A 168 -15.29 -2.33 -14.26
N ASN A 169 -14.50 -1.27 -14.14
CA ASN A 169 -14.93 0.02 -13.57
C ASN A 169 -15.43 0.98 -14.66
#